data_AF-A0A2T1CQM5-F1
#
_entry.id   AF-A0A2T1CQM5-F1
#
_cell.length_a   1.000
_cell.length_b   1.000
_cell.length_c   1.000
_cell.angle_alpha   90.00
_cell.angle_beta   90.00
_cell.angle_gamma   90.00
#
_symmetry.space_group_name_H-M   'P 1'
#
loop_
_entity.id
_entity.type
_entity.pdbx_description
1 polymer ?
#
loop_
_entity_poly.entity_id
_entity_poly.type
_entity_poly.pdbx_seq_one_letter_code
_entity_poly.pdbx_strand_id
1 'polypeptide(L)'
;MSVVETKPRDVQVAEIGANTLVLRSRTWDRLKFEVEYAKQKGTTANSYLIQADKTALIDPPGESFTEAFIEELAHHVYLQKIDYVILGHANPNRFVTLKELLGVEVASQITFVCARAAEVALRSAFPNHNLRIILANSEETIDLGQGHVLQFIPTPT
;
A
#
# COMPACT_ATOMS: atom_id res chain seq x y z
N MET A 1 -26.78 -13.64 -25.59
CA MET A 1 -26.08 -12.80 -24.59
C MET A 1 -24.68 -13.37 -24.46
N SER A 2 -23.64 -12.64 -24.87
CA SER A 2 -22.26 -13.08 -24.64
C SER A 2 -22.00 -12.94 -23.15
N VAL A 3 -21.73 -14.06 -22.47
CA VAL A 3 -21.14 -14.03 -21.14
C VAL A 3 -19.79 -13.36 -21.31
N VAL A 4 -19.65 -12.12 -20.84
CA VAL A 4 -18.34 -11.47 -20.79
C VAL A 4 -17.55 -12.28 -19.77
N GLU A 5 -16.59 -13.05 -20.25
CA GLU A 5 -15.69 -13.82 -19.40
C GLU A 5 -14.82 -12.82 -18.64
N THR A 6 -15.18 -12.54 -17.39
CA THR A 6 -14.46 -11.57 -16.57
C THR A 6 -13.23 -12.27 -16.00
N LYS A 7 -12.06 -11.70 -16.27
CA LYS A 7 -10.79 -12.26 -15.80
C LYS A 7 -10.78 -12.21 -14.26
N PRO A 8 -10.23 -13.25 -13.59
CA PRO A 8 -10.12 -13.25 -12.13
C PRO A 8 -9.22 -12.11 -11.67
N ARG A 9 -9.44 -11.62 -10.44
CA ARG A 9 -8.54 -10.64 -9.82
C ARG A 9 -7.13 -11.21 -9.77
N ASP A 10 -6.14 -10.36 -10.01
CA ASP A 10 -4.73 -10.73 -9.93
C ASP A 10 -3.88 -9.55 -9.44
N VAL A 11 -2.59 -9.82 -9.26
CA VAL A 11 -1.57 -8.79 -9.03
C VAL A 11 -0.59 -8.82 -10.18
N GLN A 12 -0.54 -7.74 -10.94
CA GLN A 12 0.45 -7.58 -11.99
C GLN A 12 1.66 -6.82 -11.44
N VAL A 13 2.85 -7.41 -11.56
CA VAL A 13 4.10 -6.79 -11.15
C VAL A 13 4.90 -6.30 -12.36
N ALA A 14 5.53 -5.13 -12.24
CA ALA A 14 6.45 -4.61 -13.24
C ALA A 14 7.52 -3.71 -12.60
N GLU A 15 8.71 -3.70 -13.18
CA GLU A 15 9.74 -2.71 -12.86
C GLU A 15 9.42 -1.38 -13.55
N ILE A 16 9.50 -0.28 -12.80
CA ILE A 16 9.15 1.06 -13.30
C ILE A 16 10.28 2.09 -13.12
N GLY A 17 11.40 1.67 -12.53
CA GLY A 17 12.57 2.49 -12.29
C GLY A 17 13.59 1.72 -11.46
N ALA A 18 14.76 2.32 -11.24
CA ALA A 18 15.81 1.71 -10.43
C ALA A 18 15.23 1.27 -9.07
N ASN A 19 15.45 0.00 -8.71
CA ASN A 19 15.01 -0.58 -7.45
C ASN A 19 13.52 -0.40 -7.13
N THR A 20 12.67 -0.18 -8.14
CA THR A 20 11.28 0.22 -7.95
C THR A 20 10.33 -0.68 -8.73
N LEU A 21 9.47 -1.40 -8.00
CA LEU A 21 8.40 -2.20 -8.55
C LEU A 21 7.05 -1.51 -8.36
N VAL A 22 6.15 -1.71 -9.32
CA VAL A 22 4.71 -1.51 -9.13
C VAL A 22 4.02 -2.87 -8.98
N LEU A 23 3.15 -2.98 -7.98
CA LEU A 23 2.25 -4.12 -7.78
C LEU A 23 0.82 -3.63 -8.01
N ARG A 24 0.23 -4.00 -9.13
CA ARG A 24 -1.11 -3.54 -9.53
C ARG A 24 -2.12 -4.63 -9.18
N SER A 25 -2.90 -4.41 -8.12
CA SER A 25 -4.02 -5.29 -7.79
C SER A 25 -5.19 -4.97 -8.71
N ARG A 26 -5.53 -5.88 -9.63
CA ARG A 26 -6.45 -5.60 -10.75
C ARG A 26 -7.79 -6.31 -10.58
N THR A 27 -8.85 -5.62 -10.96
CA THR A 27 -10.17 -6.20 -11.17
C THR A 27 -10.71 -5.69 -12.50
N TRP A 28 -11.32 -6.58 -13.28
CA TRP A 28 -12.00 -6.23 -14.53
C TRP A 28 -13.46 -5.85 -14.28
N ASP A 29 -14.01 -6.34 -13.16
CA ASP A 29 -15.33 -6.01 -12.68
C ASP A 29 -15.34 -4.75 -11.82
N ARG A 30 -16.55 -4.20 -11.64
CA ARG A 30 -16.82 -3.11 -10.70
C ARG A 30 -16.35 -3.49 -9.30
N LEU A 31 -15.48 -2.67 -8.70
CA LEU A 31 -14.96 -2.93 -7.36
C LEU A 31 -16.01 -2.67 -6.26
N LYS A 32 -16.73 -1.55 -6.34
CA LYS A 32 -17.80 -1.16 -5.41
C LYS A 32 -18.98 -0.54 -6.14
N PHE A 33 -20.15 -0.54 -5.49
CA PHE A 33 -21.37 0.10 -5.99
C PHE A 33 -21.35 1.65 -5.86
N GLU A 34 -20.25 2.29 -6.27
CA GLU A 34 -20.06 3.75 -6.23
C GLU A 34 -19.93 4.34 -7.66
N VAL A 35 -20.18 5.64 -7.82
CA VAL A 35 -20.36 6.29 -9.14
C VAL A 35 -19.08 6.27 -9.98
N GLU A 36 -17.92 6.34 -9.34
CA GLU A 36 -16.59 6.29 -9.96
C GLU A 36 -16.35 4.97 -10.72
N TYR A 37 -17.05 3.89 -10.36
CA TYR A 37 -16.96 2.59 -11.03
C TYR A 37 -18.10 2.30 -12.01
N ALA A 38 -19.00 3.26 -12.25
CA ALA A 38 -20.21 3.05 -13.05
C ALA A 38 -19.93 2.68 -14.52
N LYS A 39 -18.75 3.02 -15.05
CA LYS A 39 -18.34 2.65 -16.42
C LYS A 39 -17.96 1.18 -16.58
N GLN A 40 -17.85 0.40 -15.48
CA GLN A 40 -17.57 -1.05 -15.49
C GLN A 40 -16.36 -1.44 -16.36
N LYS A 41 -15.29 -0.63 -16.31
CA LYS A 41 -14.03 -0.90 -17.03
C LYS A 41 -12.95 -1.50 -16.12
N GLY A 42 -13.37 -2.04 -14.97
CA GLY A 42 -12.45 -2.46 -13.93
C GLY A 42 -11.75 -1.28 -13.25
N THR A 43 -10.76 -1.61 -12.41
CA THR A 43 -9.86 -0.66 -11.76
C THR A 43 -8.59 -1.37 -11.31
N THR A 44 -7.59 -0.59 -10.89
CA THR A 44 -6.38 -1.11 -10.24
C THR A 44 -6.12 -0.36 -8.94
N ALA A 45 -5.82 -1.09 -7.86
CA ALA A 45 -5.18 -0.53 -6.68
C ALA A 45 -3.68 -0.78 -6.81
N ASN A 46 -2.93 0.29 -7.07
CA ASN A 46 -1.49 0.19 -7.29
C ASN A 46 -0.75 0.47 -5.98
N SER A 47 0.15 -0.43 -5.64
CA SER A 47 1.15 -0.26 -4.60
C SER A 47 2.53 -0.20 -5.24
N TYR A 48 3.49 0.42 -4.55
CA TYR A 48 4.85 0.54 -5.04
C TYR A 48 5.82 0.04 -4.00
N LEU A 49 6.88 -0.63 -4.44
CA LEU A 49 7.92 -1.17 -3.59
C LEU A 49 9.26 -0.61 -4.04
N ILE A 50 9.93 0.14 -3.18
CA ILE A 50 11.28 0.68 -3.41
C ILE A 50 12.25 -0.09 -2.52
N GLN A 51 13.26 -0.73 -3.12
CA GLN A 51 14.22 -1.60 -2.43
C GLN A 51 15.65 -1.07 -2.59
N ALA A 52 16.01 -0.09 -1.76
CA ALA A 52 17.37 0.45 -1.70
C ALA A 52 18.10 -0.09 -0.45
N ASP A 53 18.86 0.75 0.26
CA ASP A 53 19.47 0.36 1.53
C ASP A 53 18.39 0.14 2.62
N LYS A 54 17.27 0.85 2.48
CA LYS A 54 16.01 0.62 3.20
C LYS A 54 14.88 0.34 2.22
N THR A 55 13.91 -0.45 2.67
CA THR A 55 12.75 -0.83 1.86
C THR A 55 11.50 -0.05 2.25
N ALA A 56 10.86 0.57 1.28
CA ALA A 56 9.58 1.26 1.45
C ALA A 56 8.48 0.62 0.61
N LEU A 57 7.36 0.30 1.27
CA LEU A 57 6.11 -0.11 0.62
C LEU A 57 5.13 1.06 0.65
N ILE A 58 4.57 1.41 -0.51
CA ILE A 58 3.68 2.56 -0.69
C ILE A 58 2.28 2.07 -1.03
N ASP A 59 1.29 2.57 -0.29
CA ASP A 59 -0.15 2.37 -0.51
C ASP A 59 -0.59 0.91 -0.71
N PRO A 60 -0.42 0.00 0.28
CA PRO A 60 -1.03 -1.33 0.24
C PRO A 60 -2.54 -1.25 -0.10
N PRO A 61 -3.08 -2.17 -0.92
CA PRO A 61 -4.43 -2.08 -1.42
C PRO A 61 -5.47 -2.32 -0.32
N GLY A 62 -6.75 -2.24 -0.66
CA GLY A 62 -7.83 -2.54 0.27
C GLY A 62 -8.21 -4.02 0.34
N GLU A 63 -9.13 -4.33 1.26
CA GLU A 63 -9.62 -5.68 1.61
C GLU A 63 -9.85 -6.62 0.41
N SER A 64 -10.45 -6.11 -0.68
CA SER A 64 -10.76 -6.92 -1.86
C SER A 64 -9.56 -7.56 -2.56
N PHE A 65 -8.34 -7.12 -2.23
CA PHE A 65 -7.10 -7.59 -2.81
C PHE A 65 -6.09 -8.10 -1.78
N THR A 66 -6.42 -8.12 -0.48
CA THR A 66 -5.46 -8.39 0.60
C THR A 66 -4.68 -9.69 0.39
N GLU A 67 -5.37 -10.81 0.22
CA GLU A 67 -4.73 -12.13 0.12
C GLU A 67 -3.77 -12.20 -1.08
N ALA A 68 -4.29 -11.94 -2.29
CA ALA A 68 -3.50 -11.96 -3.52
C ALA A 68 -2.32 -10.97 -3.48
N PHE A 69 -2.51 -9.81 -2.84
CA PHE A 69 -1.45 -8.81 -2.67
C PHE A 69 -0.35 -9.28 -1.71
N ILE A 70 -0.70 -9.84 -0.56
CA ILE A 70 0.28 -10.31 0.42
C ILE A 70 1.07 -11.49 -0.13
N GLU A 71 0.39 -12.42 -0.80
CA GLU A 71 1.03 -13.57 -1.47
C GLU A 71 2.03 -13.08 -2.52
N GLU A 72 1.60 -12.20 -3.44
CA GLU A 72 2.49 -11.70 -4.47
C GLU A 72 3.63 -10.86 -3.90
N LEU A 73 3.36 -9.99 -2.92
CA LEU A 73 4.39 -9.17 -2.26
C LEU A 73 5.48 -10.03 -1.63
N ALA A 74 5.12 -11.16 -1.01
CA ALA A 74 6.07 -12.08 -0.39
C ALA A 74 7.02 -12.76 -1.40
N HIS A 75 6.67 -12.79 -2.69
CA HIS A 75 7.58 -13.26 -3.75
C HIS A 75 8.68 -12.24 -4.09
N HIS A 76 8.46 -10.94 -3.82
CA HIS A 76 9.38 -9.86 -4.22
C HIS A 76 10.17 -9.29 -3.04
N VAL A 77 9.69 -9.47 -1.81
CA VAL A 77 10.37 -8.99 -0.61
C VAL A 77 10.08 -9.87 0.60
N TYR A 78 11.11 -10.14 1.40
CA TYR A 78 10.90 -10.64 2.75
C TYR A 78 10.16 -9.57 3.54
N LEU A 79 8.93 -9.86 3.99
CA LEU A 79 8.09 -8.85 4.65
C LEU A 79 8.80 -8.22 5.86
N GLN A 80 9.63 -9.00 6.58
CA GLN A 80 10.51 -8.57 7.68
C GLN A 80 11.71 -7.71 7.22
N LYS A 81 11.77 -7.27 5.97
CA LYS A 81 12.73 -6.28 5.46
C LYS A 81 12.08 -4.96 5.11
N ILE A 82 10.75 -4.85 5.22
CA ILE A 82 10.05 -3.57 5.01
C ILE A 82 10.35 -2.67 6.21
N ASP A 83 11.04 -1.57 5.95
CA ASP A 83 11.36 -0.55 6.94
C ASP A 83 10.20 0.47 7.06
N TYR A 84 9.64 0.85 5.91
CA TYR A 84 8.60 1.89 5.84
C TYR A 84 7.33 1.39 5.14
N VAL A 85 6.18 1.74 5.71
CA VAL A 85 4.89 1.70 5.01
C VAL A 85 4.38 3.12 4.85
N ILE A 86 4.37 3.62 3.62
CA ILE A 86 3.98 4.98 3.27
C ILE A 86 2.52 4.98 2.84
N LEU A 87 1.71 5.82 3.46
CA LEU A 87 0.27 5.95 3.16
C LEU A 87 -0.02 7.32 2.58
N GLY A 88 -0.40 7.37 1.31
CA GLY A 88 -0.89 8.57 0.63
C GLY A 88 -2.28 8.98 1.12
N HIS A 89 -3.08 8.04 1.62
CA HIS A 89 -4.35 8.29 2.30
C HIS A 89 -4.71 7.13 3.24
N ALA A 90 -5.64 7.38 4.16
CA ALA A 90 -6.11 6.38 5.12
C ALA A 90 -7.63 6.25 5.07
N ASN A 91 -8.11 5.01 5.01
CA ASN A 91 -9.50 4.67 5.18
C ASN A 91 -9.63 3.26 5.79
N PRO A 92 -10.77 2.92 6.43
CA PRO A 92 -10.96 1.62 7.09
C PRO A 92 -10.72 0.41 6.17
N ASN A 93 -11.08 0.51 4.89
CA ASN A 93 -10.93 -0.56 3.91
C ASN A 93 -9.45 -0.92 3.63
N ARG A 94 -8.51 0.03 3.79
CA ARG A 94 -7.06 -0.26 3.69
C ARG A 94 -6.50 -0.90 4.95
N PHE A 95 -7.10 -0.64 6.10
CA PHE A 95 -6.59 -1.15 7.38
C PHE A 95 -6.72 -2.66 7.51
N VAL A 96 -7.60 -3.31 6.74
CA VAL A 96 -7.66 -4.77 6.66
C VAL A 96 -6.33 -5.35 6.17
N THR A 97 -5.78 -4.82 5.08
CA THR A 97 -4.48 -5.24 4.54
C THR A 97 -3.33 -4.90 5.48
N LEU A 98 -3.38 -3.74 6.13
CA LEU A 98 -2.36 -3.36 7.13
C LEU A 98 -2.40 -4.29 8.35
N LYS A 99 -3.59 -4.75 8.76
CA LYS A 99 -3.73 -5.73 9.84
C LYS A 99 -3.05 -7.04 9.49
N GLU A 100 -3.24 -7.54 8.27
CA GLU A 100 -2.55 -8.75 7.80
C GLU A 100 -1.04 -8.53 7.75
N LEU A 101 -0.54 -7.41 7.22
CA LEU A 101 0.90 -7.09 7.25
C LEU A 101 1.48 -7.07 8.67
N LEU A 102 0.74 -6.51 9.63
CA LEU A 102 1.16 -6.43 11.03
C LEU A 102 1.07 -7.80 11.74
N GLY A 103 0.17 -8.68 11.32
CA GLY A 103 -0.01 -10.01 11.91
C GLY A 103 1.15 -10.99 11.66
N VAL A 104 2.00 -10.76 10.65
CA VAL A 104 3.02 -11.70 10.15
C VAL A 104 4.32 -11.73 11.00
N GLU A 105 4.29 -11.38 12.29
CA GLU A 105 5.49 -11.14 13.15
C GLU A 105 6.43 -9.99 12.66
N VAL A 106 6.17 -9.43 11.47
CA VAL A 106 6.86 -8.30 10.84
C VAL A 106 6.64 -6.98 11.60
N ALA A 107 5.54 -6.86 12.35
CA ALA A 107 5.04 -5.60 12.93
C ALA A 107 6.00 -4.83 13.84
N SER A 108 6.98 -5.49 14.45
CA SER A 108 7.81 -4.82 15.48
C SER A 108 8.78 -3.77 14.93
N GLN A 109 9.03 -3.77 13.61
CA GLN A 109 10.03 -2.89 12.99
C GLN A 109 9.48 -1.82 12.03
N ILE A 110 8.29 -2.03 11.45
CA ILE A 110 7.73 -1.12 10.43
C ILE A 110 7.51 0.27 11.02
N THR A 111 7.92 1.28 10.27
CA THR A 111 7.60 2.69 10.51
C THR A 111 6.58 3.17 9.48
N PHE A 112 5.41 3.60 9.93
CA PHE A 112 4.42 4.21 9.05
C PHE A 112 4.79 5.66 8.74
N VAL A 113 4.62 6.09 7.48
CA VAL A 113 4.81 7.48 7.06
C VAL A 113 3.50 7.98 6.47
N CYS A 114 2.88 8.97 7.11
CA CYS A 114 1.55 9.42 6.70
C CYS A 114 1.21 10.82 7.22
N ALA A 115 0.11 11.40 6.72
CA ALA A 115 -0.43 12.66 7.23
C ALA A 115 -1.06 12.49 8.63
N ARG A 116 -1.23 13.60 9.36
CA ARG A 116 -1.78 13.60 10.73
C ARG A 116 -3.18 12.95 10.85
N ALA A 117 -4.05 13.15 9.86
CA ALA A 117 -5.37 12.51 9.85
C ALA A 117 -5.25 10.97 9.75
N ALA A 118 -4.29 10.47 8.98
CA ALA A 118 -4.01 9.05 8.86
C ALA A 118 -3.40 8.48 10.15
N GLU A 119 -2.53 9.22 10.85
CA GLU A 119 -2.02 8.83 12.17
C GLU A 119 -3.16 8.56 13.14
N VAL A 120 -4.11 9.49 13.26
CA VAL A 120 -5.26 9.36 14.17
C VAL A 120 -6.08 8.12 13.83
N ALA A 121 -6.34 7.89 12.54
CA ALA A 121 -7.10 6.74 12.07
C ALA A 121 -6.36 5.41 12.32
N LEU A 122 -5.04 5.36 12.10
CA LEU A 122 -4.19 4.20 12.39
C LEU A 122 -4.20 3.85 13.88
N ARG A 123 -3.97 4.83 14.76
CA ARG A 123 -3.98 4.61 16.21
C ARG A 123 -5.34 4.12 16.70
N SER A 124 -6.42 4.63 16.13
CA SER A 124 -7.77 4.14 16.43
C SER A 124 -8.04 2.72 15.92
N ALA A 125 -7.49 2.34 14.77
CA ALA A 125 -7.67 1.02 14.17
C ALA A 125 -6.82 -0.07 14.85
N PHE A 126 -5.66 0.31 15.41
CA PHE A 126 -4.70 -0.60 16.03
C PHE A 126 -4.35 -0.18 17.47
N PRO A 127 -5.33 -0.05 18.38
CA PRO A 127 -5.12 0.51 19.72
C PRO A 127 -4.15 -0.29 20.60
N ASN A 128 -3.98 -1.59 20.31
CA ASN A 128 -3.09 -2.49 21.04
C ASN A 128 -1.70 -2.62 20.41
N HIS A 129 -1.41 -1.88 19.32
CA HIS A 129 -0.11 -1.90 18.66
C HIS A 129 0.67 -0.63 18.99
N ASN A 130 1.94 -0.77 19.38
CA ASN A 130 2.83 0.37 19.53
C ASN A 130 3.38 0.79 18.15
N LEU A 131 2.55 1.51 17.39
CA LEU A 131 2.89 1.94 16.03
C LEU A 131 4.00 3.00 16.04
N ARG A 132 5.08 2.76 15.29
CA ARG A 132 6.07 3.78 14.93
C ARG A 132 5.52 4.59 13.75
N ILE A 133 5.42 5.90 13.91
CA ILE A 133 4.82 6.79 12.91
C ILE A 133 5.72 8.02 12.72
N ILE A 134 6.01 8.35 11.47
CA ILE A 134 6.62 9.61 11.03
C ILE A 134 5.53 10.42 10.31
N LEU A 135 5.39 11.69 10.67
CA LEU A 135 4.45 12.58 10.00
C LEU A 135 5.05 13.08 8.69
N ALA A 136 4.39 12.77 7.58
CA ALA A 136 4.74 13.27 6.26
C ALA A 136 4.52 14.79 6.23
N ASN A 137 5.60 15.55 6.09
CA ASN A 137 5.61 17.00 5.93
C ASN A 137 6.57 17.39 4.79
N SER A 138 6.47 18.63 4.31
CA SER A 138 7.22 19.12 3.15
C SER A 138 8.66 19.51 3.44
N GLU A 139 9.07 19.55 4.71
CA GLU A 139 10.41 20.01 5.13
C GLU A 139 11.37 18.84 5.33
N GLU A 140 10.84 17.68 5.71
CA GLU A 140 11.63 16.49 5.98
C GLU A 140 11.69 15.54 4.79
N THR A 141 12.78 14.77 4.73
CA THR A 141 12.99 13.74 3.72
C THR A 141 13.27 12.39 4.36
N ILE A 142 12.98 11.32 3.63
CA ILE A 142 13.38 9.96 4.01
C ILE A 142 14.36 9.46 2.95
N ASP A 143 15.62 9.32 3.35
CA ASP A 143 16.64 8.68 2.53
C ASP A 143 16.57 7.15 2.69
N LEU A 144 16.22 6.48 1.59
CA LEU A 144 16.23 5.03 1.48
C LEU A 144 17.59 4.48 1.04
N GLY A 145 18.55 5.35 0.70
CA GLY A 145 19.85 4.98 0.14
C GLY A 145 19.81 4.86 -1.39
N GLN A 146 20.99 4.62 -1.98
CA GLN A 146 21.17 4.44 -3.43
C GLN A 146 20.53 5.54 -4.30
N GLY A 147 20.48 6.78 -3.79
CA GLY A 147 19.91 7.94 -4.48
C GLY A 147 18.39 8.11 -4.33
N HIS A 148 17.72 7.25 -3.58
CA HIS A 148 16.28 7.34 -3.30
C HIS A 148 16.01 8.23 -2.08
N VAL A 149 15.94 9.55 -2.29
CA VAL A 149 15.56 10.52 -1.25
C VAL A 149 14.11 10.94 -1.47
N LEU A 150 13.22 10.47 -0.60
CA LEU A 150 11.78 10.75 -0.69
C LEU A 150 11.44 12.10 -0.06
N GLN A 151 10.65 12.89 -0.79
CA GLN A 151 10.02 14.12 -0.32
C GLN A 151 8.51 13.92 -0.27
N PHE A 152 7.86 14.53 0.73
CA PHE A 152 6.41 14.38 0.92
C PHE A 152 5.71 15.71 0.69
N ILE A 153 4.64 15.68 -0.11
CA ILE A 153 3.84 16.87 -0.42
C ILE A 153 2.41 16.61 0.09
N PRO A 154 2.02 17.17 1.24
CA PRO A 154 0.66 17.02 1.74
C PRO A 154 -0.37 17.64 0.79
N THR A 155 -1.34 16.84 0.34
CA THR A 155 -2.46 17.28 -0.50
C THR A 155 -3.78 16.97 0.21
N PRO A 156 -4.24 17.82 1.15
CA PRO A 156 -5.46 17.55 1.90
C PRO A 156 -6.67 17.50 0.96
N THR A 157 -7.51 16.48 1.16
CA THR A 157 -8.77 16.24 0.44
C THR A 157 -9.98 16.52 1.33
#